data_AF-A0A2R6M2I6-F1
#
_entry.id   AF-A0A2R6M2I6-F1
#
_cell.length_a   1.000
_cell.length_b   1.000
_cell.length_c   1.000
_cell.angle_alpha   90.00
_cell.angle_beta   90.00
_cell.angle_gamma   90.00
#
_symmetry.space_group_name_H-M   'P 1'
#
loop_
_entity.id
_entity.type
_entity.pdbx_description
1 polymer ?
#
loop_
_entity_poly.entity_id
_entity_poly.type
_entity_poly.pdbx_seq_one_letter_code
_entity_poly.pdbx_strand_id
1 'polypeptide(L)'
;MWYGYGNLSRREKDDYGVFLHDVVRIYGEVSVISLPVLLFIWAYPTTAFLDVTAMATVAWLTMTLVGTLVRGGWIQPLATDTPGWVTLAPTLLGLRLGYFNLTFAVSSFGGLALADVAGAGPLGLLWSVGVAALAMLLFPRVAEEWLAGRG
;
A
#
# COMPACT_ATOMS: atom_id res chain seq x y z
N MET A 1 15.52 11.97 -12.67
CA MET A 1 14.44 11.44 -11.80
C MET A 1 14.57 9.93 -11.72
N TRP A 2 14.21 9.36 -10.57
CA TRP A 2 14.35 7.94 -10.30
C TRP A 2 13.29 7.16 -11.10
N TYR A 3 13.71 6.44 -12.13
CA TYR A 3 12.87 5.45 -12.80
C TYR A 3 13.08 4.15 -12.03
N GLY A 4 12.02 3.50 -11.52
CA GLY A 4 12.03 2.41 -10.52
C GLY A 4 12.75 1.10 -10.91
N TYR A 5 14.00 1.21 -11.36
CA TYR A 5 15.02 0.24 -11.74
C TYR A 5 16.45 0.71 -11.34
N GLY A 6 16.59 1.76 -10.52
CA GLY A 6 17.89 2.16 -9.96
C GLY A 6 18.83 2.91 -10.90
N ASN A 7 18.36 3.36 -12.08
CA ASN A 7 19.18 4.12 -13.03
C ASN A 7 18.54 5.48 -13.37
N LEU A 8 19.39 6.51 -13.46
CA LEU A 8 19.04 7.82 -14.01
C LEU A 8 19.05 7.73 -15.55
N SER A 9 17.98 7.24 -16.17
CA SER A 9 17.90 7.15 -17.64
C SER A 9 17.35 8.44 -18.28
N ARG A 10 17.76 8.68 -19.54
CA ARG A 10 17.28 9.80 -20.39
C ARG A 10 15.75 9.72 -20.54
N ARG A 11 15.06 10.85 -20.32
CA ARG A 11 13.59 10.97 -20.29
C ARG A 11 12.94 10.74 -21.66
N GLU A 12 12.21 9.64 -21.80
CA GLU A 12 11.14 9.49 -22.80
C GLU A 12 9.79 10.04 -22.27
N LYS A 13 9.58 10.00 -20.95
CA LYS A 13 8.36 10.46 -20.27
C LYS A 13 8.65 11.61 -19.31
N ASP A 14 7.69 12.53 -19.21
CA ASP A 14 7.64 13.56 -18.17
C ASP A 14 7.13 12.98 -16.84
N ASP A 15 7.10 13.81 -15.80
CA ASP A 15 6.81 13.36 -14.43
C ASP A 15 5.37 12.85 -14.30
N TYR A 16 4.45 13.44 -15.06
CA TYR A 16 3.07 12.98 -15.14
C TYR A 16 2.96 11.62 -15.85
N GLY A 17 3.69 11.42 -16.95
CA GLY A 17 3.77 10.13 -17.64
C GLY A 17 4.37 9.02 -16.78
N VAL A 18 5.34 9.34 -15.91
CA VAL A 18 5.87 8.40 -14.91
C VAL A 18 4.80 8.07 -13.86
N PHE A 19 4.10 9.08 -13.34
CA PHE A 19 3.04 8.89 -12.35
C PHE A 19 1.93 7.97 -12.87
N LEU A 20 1.43 8.22 -14.08
CA LEU A 20 0.39 7.39 -14.71
C LEU A 20 0.87 5.95 -14.95
N HIS A 21 2.13 5.75 -15.30
CA HIS A 21 2.68 4.42 -15.48
C HIS A 21 2.80 3.67 -14.15
N ASP A 22 3.32 4.34 -13.11
CA ASP A 22 3.54 3.73 -11.81
C ASP A 22 2.27 3.54 -11.01
N VAL A 23 1.23 4.39 -11.18
CA VAL A 23 -0.07 4.20 -10.53
C VAL A 23 -0.76 2.93 -11.02
N VAL A 24 -0.77 2.67 -12.34
CA VAL A 24 -1.36 1.46 -12.90
C VAL A 24 -0.60 0.22 -12.43
N ARG A 25 0.73 0.29 -12.38
CA ARG A 25 1.57 -0.81 -11.89
C ARG A 25 1.31 -1.11 -10.42
N ILE A 26 1.39 -0.11 -9.55
CA ILE A 26 1.20 -0.29 -8.10
C ILE A 26 -0.23 -0.72 -7.80
N TYR A 27 -1.21 -0.13 -8.48
CA TYR A 27 -2.61 -0.55 -8.38
C TYR A 27 -2.76 -2.04 -8.69
N GLY A 28 -2.19 -2.51 -9.81
CA GLY A 28 -2.23 -3.93 -10.17
C GLY A 28 -1.58 -4.82 -9.12
N GLU A 29 -0.41 -4.42 -8.61
CA GLU A 29 0.32 -5.14 -7.57
C GLU A 29 -0.49 -5.25 -6.27
N VAL A 30 -0.99 -4.13 -5.74
CA VAL A 30 -1.78 -4.09 -4.51
C VAL A 30 -3.08 -4.87 -4.67
N SER A 31 -3.79 -4.69 -5.79
CA SER A 31 -5.11 -5.28 -6.01
C SER A 31 -5.04 -6.79 -6.18
N VAL A 32 -4.17 -7.28 -7.08
CA VAL A 32 -4.08 -8.72 -7.40
C VAL A 32 -3.60 -9.51 -6.19
N ILE A 33 -2.61 -8.99 -5.46
CA ILE A 33 -2.03 -9.67 -4.31
C ILE A 33 -3.00 -9.63 -3.11
N SER A 34 -3.81 -8.58 -2.97
CA SER A 34 -4.76 -8.44 -1.86
C SER A 34 -6.15 -8.99 -2.14
N LEU A 35 -6.35 -9.68 -3.28
CA LEU A 35 -7.65 -10.26 -3.63
C LEU A 35 -8.29 -11.09 -2.49
N PRO A 36 -7.56 -11.96 -1.76
CA PRO A 36 -8.17 -12.76 -0.70
C PRO A 36 -8.86 -11.91 0.37
N VAL A 37 -8.19 -10.89 0.92
CA VAL A 37 -8.79 -10.02 1.93
C VAL A 37 -9.85 -9.09 1.35
N LEU A 38 -9.68 -8.62 0.11
CA LEU A 38 -10.67 -7.76 -0.54
C LEU A 38 -11.99 -8.51 -0.79
N LEU A 39 -11.91 -9.79 -1.21
CA LEU A 39 -13.09 -10.65 -1.34
C LEU A 39 -13.74 -10.93 0.02
N PHE A 40 -12.93 -11.12 1.07
CA PHE A 40 -13.45 -11.28 2.43
C PHE A 40 -14.18 -10.03 2.92
N ILE A 41 -13.61 -8.84 2.72
CA ILE A 41 -14.22 -7.56 3.08
C ILE A 41 -15.51 -7.35 2.27
N TRP A 42 -15.50 -7.66 0.97
CA TRP A 42 -16.68 -7.55 0.12
C TRP A 42 -17.84 -8.46 0.58
N ALA A 43 -17.53 -9.64 1.11
CA ALA A 43 -18.52 -10.54 1.68
C ALA A 43 -18.96 -10.16 3.11
N TYR A 44 -18.30 -9.18 3.74
CA TYR A 44 -18.61 -8.76 5.11
C TYR A 44 -19.90 -7.91 5.14
N PRO A 45 -20.79 -8.10 6.13
CA PRO A 45 -22.04 -7.35 6.20
C PRO A 45 -21.82 -5.83 6.34
N THR A 46 -22.44 -5.06 5.46
CA THR A 46 -22.49 -3.59 5.55
C THR A 46 -23.56 -3.16 6.54
N THR A 47 -23.16 -2.40 7.56
CA THR A 47 -24.05 -1.91 8.63
C THR A 47 -24.31 -0.41 8.56
N ALA A 48 -23.47 0.35 7.85
CA ALA A 48 -23.55 1.81 7.75
C ALA A 48 -22.94 2.32 6.44
N PHE A 49 -23.04 3.62 6.17
CA PHE A 49 -22.39 4.26 5.02
C PHE A 49 -20.85 4.28 5.14
N LEU A 50 -20.35 4.57 6.35
CA LEU A 50 -18.92 4.48 6.68
C LEU A 50 -18.65 3.12 7.35
N ASP A 51 -18.67 2.06 6.56
CA ASP A 51 -18.43 0.68 6.98
C ASP A 51 -16.99 0.21 6.66
N VAL A 52 -16.73 -1.08 6.89
CA VAL A 52 -15.45 -1.72 6.54
C VAL A 52 -15.09 -1.57 5.05
N THR A 53 -16.07 -1.53 4.15
CA THR A 53 -15.85 -1.36 2.71
C THR A 53 -15.34 0.03 2.40
N ALA A 54 -15.92 1.06 3.04
CA ALA A 54 -15.42 2.43 2.94
C ALA A 54 -13.98 2.55 3.48
N MET A 55 -13.70 1.94 4.63
CA MET A 55 -12.35 1.89 5.22
C MET A 55 -11.35 1.21 4.28
N ALA A 56 -11.72 0.06 3.70
CA ALA A 56 -10.90 -0.69 2.77
C ALA A 56 -10.64 0.07 1.47
N THR A 57 -11.65 0.77 0.95
CA THR A 57 -11.53 1.59 -0.26
C THR A 57 -10.53 2.73 -0.04
N VAL A 58 -10.61 3.43 1.08
CA VAL A 58 -9.66 4.49 1.43
C VAL A 58 -8.26 3.93 1.64
N ALA A 59 -8.14 2.78 2.31
CA ALA A 59 -6.86 2.07 2.45
C ALA A 59 -6.26 1.73 1.09
N TRP A 60 -7.06 1.21 0.16
CA TRP A 60 -6.63 0.81 -1.18
C TRP A 60 -6.10 1.99 -2.01
N LEU A 61 -6.84 3.11 -2.00
CA LEU A 61 -6.43 4.35 -2.66
C LEU A 61 -5.14 4.89 -2.04
N THR A 62 -5.04 4.88 -0.71
CA THR A 62 -3.86 5.35 0.01
C THR A 62 -2.65 4.48 -0.30
N MET A 63 -2.80 3.15 -0.25
CA MET A 63 -1.72 2.22 -0.57
C MET A 63 -1.22 2.44 -2.00
N THR A 64 -2.16 2.57 -2.94
CA THR A 64 -1.83 2.80 -4.34
C THR A 64 -1.05 4.11 -4.51
N LEU A 65 -1.57 5.21 -3.98
CA LEU A 65 -0.95 6.52 -4.08
C LEU A 65 0.44 6.55 -3.43
N VAL A 66 0.57 6.09 -2.18
CA VAL A 66 1.85 6.11 -1.45
C VAL A 66 2.87 5.21 -2.13
N GLY A 67 2.48 4.01 -2.56
CA GLY A 67 3.36 3.12 -3.31
C GLY A 67 3.85 3.76 -4.62
N THR A 68 2.98 4.47 -5.35
CA THR A 68 3.37 5.23 -6.54
C THR A 68 4.34 6.35 -6.21
N LEU A 69 4.09 7.09 -5.13
CA LEU A 69 4.94 8.20 -4.71
C LEU A 69 6.35 7.74 -4.31
N VAL A 70 6.44 6.63 -3.57
CA VAL A 70 7.71 5.99 -3.21
C VAL A 70 8.42 5.45 -4.46
N ARG A 71 7.68 4.80 -5.36
CA ARG A 71 8.23 4.20 -6.57
C ARG A 71 8.86 5.21 -7.53
N GLY A 72 8.18 6.34 -7.77
CA GLY A 72 8.71 7.43 -8.58
C GLY A 72 9.77 8.28 -7.87
N GLY A 73 10.12 7.95 -6.62
CA GLY A 73 11.12 8.65 -5.83
C GLY A 73 10.70 10.05 -5.38
N TRP A 74 9.39 10.33 -5.34
CA TRP A 74 8.85 11.61 -4.85
C TRP A 74 8.74 11.64 -3.33
N ILE A 75 8.64 10.47 -2.68
CA ILE A 75 8.66 10.32 -1.22
C ILE A 75 9.73 9.29 -0.85
N GLN A 76 10.52 9.58 0.18
CA GLN A 76 11.48 8.64 0.74
C GLN A 76 10.75 7.59 1.60
N PRO A 77 10.99 6.29 1.37
CA PRO A 77 10.46 5.26 2.26
C PRO A 77 11.03 5.38 3.69
N LEU A 78 10.26 4.92 4.67
CA LEU A 78 10.63 5.04 6.06
C LEU A 78 11.68 3.99 6.45
N ALA A 79 12.62 4.42 7.29
CA ALA A 79 13.66 3.56 7.88
C ALA A 79 14.57 2.84 6.85
N THR A 80 14.68 3.36 5.63
CA THR A 80 15.70 2.93 4.67
C THR A 80 16.20 4.11 3.83
N ASP A 81 17.49 4.06 3.48
CA ASP A 81 18.12 5.01 2.57
C ASP A 81 18.01 4.57 1.10
N THR A 82 17.56 3.34 0.84
CA THR A 82 17.41 2.82 -0.52
C THR A 82 16.21 3.46 -1.22
N PRO A 83 16.42 4.26 -2.28
CA PRO A 83 15.31 4.92 -2.96
C PRO A 83 14.55 3.98 -3.90
N GLY A 84 13.25 4.24 -4.05
CA GLY A 84 12.38 3.53 -4.98
C GLY A 84 11.58 2.39 -4.37
N TRP A 85 11.00 1.57 -5.26
CA TRP A 85 10.12 0.46 -4.87
C TRP A 85 10.81 -0.90 -5.00
N VAL A 86 10.33 -1.84 -4.19
CA VAL A 86 10.87 -3.19 -4.06
C VAL A 86 10.74 -3.99 -5.37
N THR A 87 11.73 -4.84 -5.66
CA THR A 87 11.74 -5.71 -6.86
C THR A 87 10.64 -6.80 -6.79
N LEU A 88 10.37 -7.45 -7.93
CA LEU A 88 9.38 -8.54 -8.05
C LEU A 88 10.02 -9.94 -7.93
N ALA A 89 10.98 -10.11 -7.02
CA ALA A 89 11.55 -11.44 -6.76
C ALA A 89 10.48 -12.39 -6.17
N PRO A 90 10.48 -13.70 -6.49
CA PRO A 90 9.45 -14.64 -6.03
C PRO A 90 9.23 -14.66 -4.52
N THR A 91 10.31 -14.60 -3.74
CA THR A 91 10.24 -14.56 -2.26
C THR A 91 9.58 -13.28 -1.74
N LEU A 92 9.69 -12.17 -2.47
CA LEU A 92 9.07 -10.89 -2.14
C LEU A 92 7.62 -10.81 -2.61
N LEU A 93 7.21 -11.63 -3.59
CA LEU A 93 5.79 -11.79 -3.92
C LEU A 93 5.07 -12.49 -2.76
N GLY A 94 5.66 -13.53 -2.19
CA GLY A 94 5.14 -14.19 -0.99
C GLY A 94 5.04 -13.23 0.21
N LEU A 95 6.06 -12.38 0.42
CA LEU A 95 6.02 -11.35 1.46
C LEU A 95 4.87 -10.37 1.24
N ARG A 96 4.69 -9.86 0.00
CA ARG A 96 3.58 -8.95 -0.34
C ARG A 96 2.23 -9.58 -0.09
N LEU A 97 2.07 -10.87 -0.39
CA LEU A 97 0.84 -11.61 -0.14
C LEU A 97 0.46 -11.52 1.34
N GLY A 98 1.37 -11.83 2.26
CA GLY A 98 1.09 -11.67 3.69
C GLY A 98 0.90 -10.21 4.08
N TYR A 99 1.85 -9.35 3.69
CA TYR A 99 1.95 -7.97 4.16
C TYR A 99 0.77 -7.11 3.72
N PHE A 100 0.37 -7.15 2.44
CA PHE A 100 -0.75 -6.34 1.95
C PHE A 100 -2.08 -6.85 2.49
N ASN A 101 -2.30 -8.16 2.54
CA ASN A 101 -3.55 -8.71 3.09
C ASN A 101 -3.70 -8.34 4.58
N LEU A 102 -2.62 -8.43 5.37
CA LEU A 102 -2.62 -7.99 6.76
C LEU A 102 -2.84 -6.48 6.89
N THR A 103 -2.19 -5.67 6.05
CA THR A 103 -2.36 -4.21 6.04
C THR A 103 -3.83 -3.84 5.81
N PHE A 104 -4.47 -4.44 4.81
CA PHE A 104 -5.89 -4.23 4.54
C PHE A 104 -6.78 -4.67 5.70
N ALA A 105 -6.51 -5.84 6.30
CA ALA A 105 -7.28 -6.31 7.45
C ALA A 105 -7.18 -5.34 8.63
N VAL A 106 -5.97 -4.95 9.03
CA VAL A 106 -5.73 -4.02 10.15
C VAL A 106 -6.29 -2.64 9.86
N SER A 107 -6.07 -2.14 8.65
CA SER A 107 -6.56 -0.83 8.22
C SER A 107 -8.09 -0.76 8.22
N SER A 108 -8.76 -1.80 7.69
CA SER A 108 -10.20 -1.78 7.48
C SER A 108 -10.97 -2.13 8.74
N PHE A 109 -10.63 -3.26 9.38
CA PHE A 109 -11.31 -3.69 10.60
C PHE A 109 -10.89 -2.87 11.82
N GLY A 110 -9.64 -2.41 11.88
CA GLY A 110 -9.22 -1.45 12.91
C GLY A 110 -9.93 -0.10 12.76
N GLY A 111 -10.15 0.36 11.52
CA GLY A 111 -10.90 1.58 11.24
C GLY A 111 -12.36 1.46 11.65
N LEU A 112 -13.01 0.33 11.33
CA LEU A 112 -14.37 0.02 11.78
C LEU A 112 -14.47 -0.02 13.31
N ALA A 113 -13.58 -0.77 13.97
CA ALA A 113 -13.58 -0.88 15.42
C ALA A 113 -13.36 0.48 16.11
N LEU A 114 -12.48 1.32 15.57
CA LEU A 114 -12.26 2.67 16.10
C LEU A 114 -13.49 3.56 15.90
N ALA A 115 -14.13 3.51 14.73
CA ALA A 115 -15.34 4.24 14.45
C ALA A 115 -16.48 3.85 15.41
N ASP A 116 -16.63 2.56 15.70
CA ASP A 116 -17.65 2.02 16.61
C ASP A 116 -17.40 2.47 18.05
N VAL A 117 -16.16 2.34 18.54
CA VAL A 117 -15.79 2.73 19.92
C VAL A 117 -15.91 4.24 20.12
N ALA A 118 -15.49 5.04 19.14
CA ALA A 118 -15.54 6.49 19.24
C ALA A 118 -16.91 7.09 18.86
N GLY A 119 -17.81 6.31 18.26
CA GLY A 119 -19.07 6.80 17.70
C GLY A 119 -18.86 7.79 16.54
N ALA A 120 -17.71 7.76 15.86
CA ALA A 120 -17.29 8.74 14.88
C ALA A 120 -16.65 8.09 13.65
N GLY A 121 -17.47 7.81 12.63
CA GLY A 121 -17.04 7.22 11.35
C GLY A 121 -15.79 7.86 10.71
N PRO A 122 -15.65 9.21 10.69
CA PRO A 122 -14.46 9.85 10.12
C PRO A 122 -13.14 9.47 10.81
N LEU A 123 -13.14 9.13 12.10
CA LEU A 123 -11.94 8.66 12.78
C LEU A 123 -11.47 7.30 12.26
N GLY A 124 -12.41 6.43 11.88
CA GLY A 124 -12.10 5.17 11.21
C GLY A 124 -11.40 5.39 9.87
N LEU A 125 -11.84 6.38 9.08
CA LEU A 125 -11.20 6.71 7.81
C LEU A 125 -9.77 7.22 8.02
N LEU A 126 -9.56 8.10 9.01
CA LEU A 126 -8.23 8.60 9.36
C LEU A 126 -7.30 7.47 9.81
N TRP A 127 -7.81 6.51 10.58
CA TRP A 127 -7.07 5.30 10.93
C TRP A 127 -6.66 4.53 9.68
N SER A 128 -7.59 4.28 8.76
CA SER A 128 -7.31 3.53 7.54
C SER A 128 -6.26 4.21 6.67
N VAL A 129 -6.34 5.53 6.50
CA VAL A 129 -5.30 6.32 5.81
C VAL A 129 -3.95 6.15 6.52
N GLY A 130 -3.92 6.34 7.84
CA GLY A 130 -2.69 6.29 8.62
C GLY A 130 -1.99 4.94 8.54
N VAL A 131 -2.73 3.85 8.77
CA VAL A 131 -2.21 2.47 8.70
C VAL A 131 -1.75 2.14 7.29
N ALA A 132 -2.55 2.42 6.26
CA ALA A 132 -2.19 2.15 4.88
C ALA A 132 -0.94 2.92 4.44
N ALA A 133 -0.86 4.21 4.75
CA ALA A 133 0.29 5.05 4.41
C ALA A 133 1.56 4.56 5.13
N LEU A 134 1.46 4.33 6.44
CA LEU A 134 2.59 3.84 7.25
C LEU A 134 3.10 2.49 6.72
N ALA A 135 2.19 1.56 6.43
CA ALA A 135 2.53 0.24 5.92
C ALA A 135 3.26 0.33 4.58
N MET A 136 2.81 1.16 3.65
CA MET A 136 3.48 1.33 2.34
C MET A 136 4.85 2.00 2.47
N LEU A 137 4.98 2.96 3.37
CA LEU A 137 6.26 3.63 3.62
C LEU A 137 7.29 2.69 4.27
N LEU A 138 6.86 1.79 5.15
CA LEU A 138 7.73 0.81 5.81
C LEU A 138 8.04 -0.41 4.93
N PHE A 139 7.23 -0.69 3.92
CA PHE A 139 7.36 -1.91 3.12
C PHE A 139 8.77 -2.11 2.50
N PRO A 140 9.44 -1.08 1.95
CA PRO A 140 10.82 -1.23 1.48
C PRO A 140 11.80 -1.68 2.55
N ARG A 141 11.69 -1.16 3.78
CA ARG A 141 12.52 -1.61 4.91
C ARG A 141 12.24 -3.07 5.27
N VAL A 142 10.97 -3.47 5.33
CA VAL A 142 10.57 -4.86 5.61
C VAL A 142 11.13 -5.81 4.54
N ALA A 143 11.13 -5.39 3.27
CA ALA A 143 11.69 -6.16 2.18
C ALA A 143 13.21 -6.33 2.28
N GLU A 144 13.94 -5.29 2.69
CA GLU A 144 15.38 -5.38 2.94
C GLU A 144 15.72 -6.38 4.03
N GLU A 145 15.02 -6.31 5.17
CA GLU A 145 15.22 -7.25 6.29
C GLU A 145 14.90 -8.70 5.89
N TRP A 146 13.84 -8.89 5.10
CA TRP A 146 13.45 -10.19 4.57
C TRP A 146 14.48 -10.81 3.62
N LEU A 147 15.19 -9.98 2.84
CA LEU A 147 16.28 -10.43 1.99
C LEU A 147 17.55 -10.68 2.80
N ALA A 148 17.88 -9.80 3.76
CA ALA A 148 19.04 -9.95 4.63
C ALA A 148 19.00 -11.23 5.46
N GLY A 149 17.82 -11.64 5.94
CA GLY A 149 17.64 -12.90 6.68
C GLY A 149 17.69 -14.18 5.84
N ARG A 150 17.87 -14.08 4.51
CA ARG A 150 17.95 -15.23 3.59
C ARG A 150 19.27 -15.34 2.82
N GLY A 151 20.20 -14.41 3.03
CA GLY A 151 21.59 -14.51 2.55
C GLY A 151 22.45 -15.25 3.56
#